data_AF-A0A2J0N2Q3-F1
#
_entry.id   AF-A0A2J0N2Q3-F1
#
_cell.length_a   1.000
_cell.length_b   1.000
_cell.length_c   1.000
_cell.angle_alpha   90.00
_cell.angle_beta   90.00
_cell.angle_gamma   90.00
#
_symmetry.space_group_name_H-M   'P 1'
#
loop_
_entity.id
_entity.type
_entity.pdbx_description
1 polymer ?
#
loop_
_entity_poly.entity_id
_entity_poly.type
_entity_poly.pdbx_seq_one_letter_code
_entity_poly.pdbx_strand_id
1 'polypeptide(L)'
;FKKDEFFDEAVQMVLETGQASVSMLQRRLRLGYTRAARIVDAMEEEGIIGPFRGSKPREILIQEYQPKEEEAPKEQSETSTEETAQQ
;
A
#
# COMPACT_ATOMS: atom_id res chain seq x y z
N PHE A 1 9.97 -6.65 6.73
CA PHE A 1 9.33 -5.33 7.00
C PHE A 1 7.85 -5.51 6.76
N LYS A 2 6.99 -5.11 7.71
CA LYS A 2 5.54 -5.10 7.52
C LYS A 2 5.15 -3.73 6.95
N LYS A 3 4.33 -3.71 5.88
CA LYS A 3 3.80 -2.45 5.34
C LYS A 3 2.90 -1.77 6.37
N ASP A 4 2.92 -0.44 6.40
CA ASP A 4 2.06 0.34 7.28
C ASP A 4 0.58 0.06 6.93
N GLU A 5 -0.30 -0.03 7.93
CA GLU A 5 -1.73 -0.31 7.71
C GLU A 5 -2.41 0.74 6.82
N PHE A 6 -1.89 1.98 6.80
CA PHE A 6 -2.39 3.07 5.97
C PHE A 6 -1.71 3.18 4.62
N PHE A 7 -0.80 2.27 4.27
CA PHE A 7 -0.02 2.36 3.04
C PHE A 7 -0.93 2.39 1.81
N ASP A 8 -1.84 1.42 1.69
CA ASP A 8 -2.73 1.30 0.53
C ASP A 8 -3.68 2.50 0.42
N GLU A 9 -4.26 2.93 1.55
CA GLU A 9 -5.11 4.13 1.61
C GLU A 9 -4.33 5.40 1.21
N ALA A 10 -3.08 5.52 1.66
CA ALA A 10 -2.22 6.64 1.30
C ALA A 10 -1.92 6.64 -0.21
N VAL A 11 -1.68 5.48 -0.83
CA VAL A 11 -1.42 5.41 -2.29
C VAL A 11 -2.65 5.87 -3.06
N GLN A 12 -3.84 5.37 -2.70
CA GLN A 12 -5.09 5.79 -3.34
C GLN A 12 -5.26 7.30 -3.26
N MET A 13 -5.03 7.88 -2.09
CA MET A 13 -5.12 9.33 -1.89
C MET A 13 -4.11 10.13 -2.71
N VAL A 14 -2.87 9.63 -2.84
CA VAL A 14 -1.85 10.26 -3.68
C VAL A 14 -2.31 10.29 -5.14
N LEU A 15 -2.87 9.18 -5.64
CA LEU A 15 -3.42 9.09 -6.99
C LEU A 15 -4.59 10.06 -7.21
N GLU A 16 -5.53 10.10 -6.27
CA GLU A 16 -6.72 10.97 -6.36
C GLU A 16 -6.35 12.46 -6.30
N THR A 17 -5.42 12.83 -5.42
CA THR A 17 -5.08 14.24 -5.18
C THR A 17 -3.99 14.77 -6.11
N GLY A 18 -3.23 13.89 -6.76
CA GLY A 18 -2.07 14.27 -7.56
C GLY A 18 -0.90 14.83 -6.73
N GLN A 19 -0.92 14.64 -5.41
CA GLN A 19 0.09 15.17 -4.50
C GLN A 19 0.71 14.04 -3.68
N ALA A 20 2.03 14.01 -3.57
CA ALA A 20 2.75 13.05 -2.74
C ALA A 20 3.64 13.80 -1.74
N SER A 21 3.08 14.13 -0.57
CA SER A 21 3.80 14.85 0.50
C SER A 21 3.41 14.38 1.89
N VAL A 22 4.38 14.43 2.81
CA VAL A 22 4.20 14.02 4.21
C VAL A 22 3.08 14.81 4.88
N SER A 23 3.07 16.14 4.74
CA SER A 23 2.06 17.01 5.37
C SER A 23 0.64 16.80 4.83
N MET A 24 0.49 16.31 3.60
CA MET A 24 -0.82 15.93 3.05
C MET A 24 -1.32 14.66 3.73
N LEU A 25 -0.50 13.61 3.81
CA LEU A 25 -0.86 12.36 4.50
C LEU A 25 -1.14 12.59 5.98
N GLN A 26 -0.34 13.41 6.67
CA GLN A 26 -0.58 13.75 8.08
C GLN A 26 -1.99 14.32 8.31
N ARG A 27 -2.45 15.22 7.45
CA ARG A 27 -3.76 15.89 7.62
C ARG A 27 -4.92 14.99 7.26
N ARG A 28 -4.77 14.20 6.21
CA ARG A 28 -5.87 13.38 5.69
C ARG A 28 -6.04 12.07 6.44
N LEU A 29 -4.94 11.41 6.77
CA LEU A 29 -4.92 10.11 7.48
C LEU A 29 -4.68 10.26 8.99
N ARG A 30 -4.57 11.51 9.49
CA ARG A 30 -4.33 11.83 10.92
C ARG A 30 -3.07 11.16 11.49
N LEU A 31 -2.03 11.05 10.68
CA LEU A 31 -0.77 10.40 11.05
C LEU A 31 0.23 11.40 11.66
N GLY A 32 1.09 10.90 12.55
CA GLY A 32 2.28 11.62 12.98
C GLY A 32 3.32 11.73 11.86
N TYR A 33 4.21 12.73 11.95
CA TYR A 33 5.21 13.03 10.92
C TYR A 33 6.05 11.80 10.54
N THR A 34 6.64 11.11 11.52
CA THR A 34 7.52 9.95 11.26
C THR A 34 6.82 8.83 10.52
N ARG A 35 5.54 8.60 10.82
CA ARG A 35 4.74 7.55 10.19
C ARG A 35 4.42 7.92 8.74
N ALA A 36 3.95 9.15 8.52
CA ALA A 36 3.69 9.66 7.19
C ALA A 36 4.98 9.72 6.32
N ALA A 37 6.12 10.09 6.90
CA ALA A 37 7.41 10.08 6.20
C ALA A 37 7.79 8.68 5.72
N ARG A 38 7.71 7.67 6.60
CA ARG A 38 7.98 6.27 6.23
C ARG A 38 7.06 5.74 5.13
N ILE A 39 5.79 6.14 5.14
CA ILE A 39 4.85 5.77 4.07
C ILE A 39 5.29 6.37 2.73
N VAL A 40 5.66 7.66 2.71
CA VAL A 40 6.16 8.32 1.49
C VAL A 40 7.46 7.67 1.00
N ASP A 41 8.38 7.33 1.90
CA ASP A 41 9.63 6.65 1.54
C ASP A 41 9.34 5.26 0.97
N ALA A 42 8.42 4.50 1.57
CA ALA A 42 8.00 3.20 1.04
C ALA A 42 7.31 3.30 -0.34
N MET A 43 6.58 4.39 -0.61
CA MET A 43 6.03 4.63 -1.96
C MET A 43 7.12 4.92 -2.99
N GLU A 44 8.20 5.60 -2.59
CA GLU A 44 9.35 5.82 -3.47
C GLU A 44 10.06 4.50 -3.76
N GLU A 45 10.27 3.67 -2.74
CA GLU A 45 10.89 2.35 -2.88
C GLU A 45 10.08 1.39 -3.77
N GLU A 46 8.74 1.44 -3.70
CA GLU A 46 7.85 0.65 -4.56
C GLU A 46 7.69 1.24 -5.97
N GLY A 47 8.32 2.38 -6.28
CA GLY A 47 8.24 3.02 -7.59
C GLY A 47 6.88 3.66 -7.89
N ILE A 48 6.10 3.98 -6.85
CA ILE A 48 4.80 4.65 -6.96
C ILE A 48 5.01 6.15 -7.17
N ILE A 49 5.99 6.72 -6.48
CA ILE A 49 6.38 8.13 -6.58
C ILE A 49 7.86 8.27 -6.88
N GLY A 50 8.22 9.36 -7.54
CA GLY A 50 9.60 9.71 -7.83
C GLY A 50 10.36 10.27 -6.62
N PRO A 51 11.68 10.44 -6.78
CA PRO A 51 12.55 10.92 -5.71
C PRO A 51 12.21 12.35 -5.30
N PHE A 52 12.58 12.69 -4.08
CA PHE A 52 12.43 14.05 -3.59
C PHE A 52 13.29 15.04 -4.40
N ARG A 53 12.65 16.04 -5.00
CA ARG A 53 13.30 17.09 -5.82
C ARG A 53 13.25 18.47 -5.16
N GLY A 54 13.46 18.52 -3.85
CA GLY A 54 13.52 19.78 -3.09
C GLY A 54 12.15 20.43 -2.94
N SER A 55 11.94 21.61 -3.54
CA SER A 55 10.70 22.37 -3.39
C SER A 55 9.55 21.87 -4.25
N LYS A 56 9.82 21.00 -5.23
CA LYS A 56 8.79 20.47 -6.13
C LYS A 56 8.06 19.29 -5.49
N PRO A 57 6.74 19.16 -5.73
CA PRO A 57 6.01 17.96 -5.35
C PRO A 57 6.65 16.73 -6.01
N ARG A 58 6.63 15.60 -5.30
CA ARG A 58 7.11 14.33 -5.85
C ARG A 58 6.23 13.93 -7.03
N GLU A 59 6.87 13.48 -8.10
CA GLU A 59 6.20 13.00 -9.31
C GLU A 59 5.49 11.68 -9.01
N ILE A 60 4.29 11.47 -9.55
CA ILE A 60 3.57 10.21 -9.43
C ILE A 60 3.88 9.39 -10.69
N LEU A 61 4.36 8.16 -10.50
CA LEU A 61 4.91 7.33 -11.58
C LEU A 61 3.92 6.29 -12.11
N ILE A 62 2.84 6.04 -11.38
CA ILE A 62 1.79 5.08 -11.73
C ILE A 62 0.43 5.77 -11.93
N GLN A 63 -0.46 5.15 -12.68
CA GLN A 63 -1.83 5.65 -12.89
C GLN A 63 -2.86 4.91 -12.05
N GLU A 64 -2.59 3.64 -11.74
CA GLU A 64 -3.48 2.77 -10.98
C GLU A 64 -2.68 1.96 -9.97
N TYR A 65 -3.23 1.76 -8.78
CA TYR A 65 -2.64 0.95 -7.74
C TYR A 65 -3.50 -0.29 -7.46
N GLN A 66 -2.88 -1.46 -7.59
CA GLN A 66 -3.44 -2.74 -7.19
C GLN A 66 -2.68 -3.22 -5.96
N PRO A 67 -3.33 -3.31 -4.78
CA PRO A 67 -2.70 -3.89 -3.60
C PRO A 67 -2.26 -5.30 -3.97
N LYS A 68 -0.97 -5.59 -3.78
CA LYS A 68 -0.53 -6.99 -3.80
C LYS A 68 -1.18 -7.63 -2.59
N GLU A 69 -2.15 -8.51 -2.81
CA GLU A 69 -2.64 -9.39 -1.76
C GLU A 69 -1.42 -10.08 -1.17
N GLU A 70 -0.93 -9.61 -0.01
CA GLU A 70 0.00 -10.40 0.78
C GLU A 70 -0.75 -11.71 1.00
N GLU A 71 -0.20 -12.81 0.47
CA GLU A 71 -0.74 -14.14 0.67
C GLU A 71 -0.89 -14.34 2.19
N ALA A 72 -2.09 -14.08 2.70
CA ALA A 72 -2.46 -14.50 4.03
C ALA A 72 -2.18 -16.01 4.05
N PRO A 73 -1.55 -16.56 5.09
CA PRO A 73 -1.43 -18.01 5.21
C PRO A 73 -2.85 -18.55 5.11
N LYS A 74 -3.18 -19.18 3.98
CA LYS A 74 -4.44 -19.89 3.83
C LYS A 74 -4.37 -20.99 4.87
N GLU A 75 -5.05 -20.79 5.99
CA GLU A 75 -5.26 -21.85 6.97
C GLU A 75 -5.84 -23.04 6.21
N GLN A 76 -5.00 -24.06 6.04
CA GLN A 76 -5.41 -25.37 5.57
C GLN A 76 -6.22 -25.99 6.70
N SER A 77 -7.56 -25.99 6.58
CA SER A 77 -8.40 -27.02 7.20
C SER A 77 -9.59 -27.27 6.27
N GLU A 78 -9.46 -28.28 5.41
CA GLU A 78 -10.13 -29.59 5.55
C GLU A 78 -11.33 -29.68 4.59
N THR A 79 -11.02 -29.94 3.32
CA THR A 79 -11.90 -30.75 2.47
C THR A 79 -11.42 -32.19 2.56
N SER A 80 -12.07 -33.02 3.37
CA SER A 80 -12.19 -34.44 3.05
C SER A 80 -13.54 -34.64 2.39
N THR A 81 -13.48 -34.64 1.06
CA THR A 81 -14.54 -35.06 0.15
C THR A 81 -14.94 -36.51 0.39
N GLU A 82 -16.25 -36.75 0.26
CA GLU A 82 -16.87 -38.04 -0.01
C GLU A 82 -16.05 -38.89 -0.99
N GLU A 83 -15.71 -40.11 -0.57
CA GLU A 83 -15.32 -41.19 -1.46
C GLU A 83 -16.53 -42.12 -1.64
N THR A 84 -17.30 -41.87 -2.70
CA THR A 84 -18.24 -42.84 -3.26
C THR A 84 -17.51 -43.67 -4.30
N ALA A 85 -17.35 -44.98 -4.08
CA ALA A 85 -17.51 -46.04 -5.10
C ALA A 85 -17.19 -47.45 -4.57
N GLN A 86 -18.26 -48.27 -4.49
CA GLN A 86 -18.35 -49.64 -5.03
C GLN A 86 -17.26 -50.66 -4.69
N GLN A 87 -17.61 -51.61 -3.82
CA GLN A 87 -17.75 -53.04 -4.15
C GLN A 87 -18.57 -53.77 -3.08
#